data_AF-A0A521LS70-F1
#
_entry.id   AF-A0A521LS70-F1
#
_cell.length_a   1.000
_cell.length_b   1.000
_cell.length_c   1.000
_cell.angle_alpha   90.00
_cell.angle_beta   90.00
_cell.angle_gamma   90.00
#
_symmetry.space_group_name_H-M   'P 1'
#
loop_
_entity.id
_entity.type
_entity.pdbx_description
1 polymer ?
#
loop_
_entity_poly.entity_id
_entity_poly.type
_entity_poly.pdbx_seq_one_letter_code
_entity_poly.pdbx_strand_id
1 'polypeptide(L)'
;RNIEADARLSLLVSSLGKGDPLAASARLSVVGRAQRCIDVNARRRFLARHPKAKLYADFPDFALYRVEVLGLHPNGGFARAGEIAPGEVLLDLSGCEALLATEGEALEHLNADHAEALALYATRLLGLPAGRWKASGLDPEGLDLVSGEEAGRLIFPERIREPSALRRVLVALADKARAQADS
;
A
#
# COMPACT_ATOMS: atom_id res chain seq x y z
N ARG A 1 -8.67 20.80 -12.85
CA ARG A 1 -9.53 21.02 -14.04
C ARG A 1 -10.63 19.97 -14.20
N ASN A 2 -10.37 18.74 -14.70
CA ASN A 2 -11.44 17.76 -14.93
C ASN A 2 -12.17 17.35 -13.63
N ILE A 3 -11.42 16.92 -12.60
CA ILE A 3 -11.97 16.53 -11.29
C ILE A 3 -12.72 17.68 -10.60
N GLU A 4 -12.30 18.93 -10.82
CA GLU A 4 -12.95 20.11 -10.24
C GLU A 4 -14.28 20.44 -10.92
N ALA A 5 -14.39 20.16 -12.22
CA ALA A 5 -15.63 20.34 -12.98
C ALA A 5 -16.60 19.17 -12.77
N ASP A 6 -16.08 17.95 -12.67
CA ASP A 6 -16.84 16.74 -12.41
C ASP A 6 -15.98 15.76 -11.60
N ALA A 7 -16.41 15.50 -10.37
CA ALA A 7 -15.69 14.64 -9.44
C ALA A 7 -15.72 13.16 -9.83
N ARG A 8 -16.58 12.74 -10.77
CA ARG A 8 -16.71 11.34 -11.19
C ARG A 8 -15.47 10.88 -11.96
N LEU A 9 -14.95 9.72 -11.60
CA LEU A 9 -13.79 9.13 -12.25
C LEU A 9 -13.81 7.61 -12.20
N SER A 10 -12.96 7.00 -13.01
CA SER A 10 -12.53 5.62 -12.83
C SER A 10 -11.01 5.52 -12.83
N LEU A 11 -10.47 4.61 -12.03
CA LEU A 11 -9.06 4.24 -12.01
C LEU A 11 -8.90 2.82 -12.53
N LEU A 12 -8.00 2.61 -13.48
CA LEU A 12 -7.61 1.28 -13.92
C LEU A 12 -6.35 0.85 -13.15
N VAL A 13 -6.47 -0.20 -12.35
CA VAL A 13 -5.34 -0.86 -11.68
C VAL A 13 -5.02 -2.13 -12.45
N SER A 14 -3.75 -2.39 -12.73
CA SER A 14 -3.31 -3.59 -13.45
C SER A 14 -2.00 -4.12 -12.90
N SER A 15 -1.84 -5.45 -12.90
CA SER A 15 -0.52 -6.06 -12.78
C SER A 15 0.14 -6.07 -14.16
N LEU A 16 1.21 -5.32 -14.36
CA LEU A 16 2.02 -5.40 -15.59
C LEU A 16 2.82 -6.71 -15.55
N GLY A 17 2.21 -7.81 -15.97
CA GLY A 17 2.91 -9.09 -16.19
C GLY A 17 3.70 -9.06 -17.51
N LYS A 18 4.66 -9.98 -17.65
CA LYS A 18 5.26 -10.31 -18.96
C LYS A 18 4.28 -11.19 -19.75
N GLY A 19 3.97 -10.85 -21.01
CA GLY A 19 3.11 -11.66 -21.89
C GLY A 19 2.07 -10.85 -22.67
N ASP A 20 1.09 -11.54 -23.27
CA ASP A 20 -0.03 -10.91 -24.01
C ASP A 20 -0.85 -10.01 -23.05
N PRO A 21 -0.91 -8.69 -23.29
CA PRO A 21 -1.66 -7.75 -22.45
C PRO A 21 -3.13 -8.10 -22.26
N LEU A 22 -3.75 -8.78 -23.24
CA LEU A 22 -5.17 -9.13 -23.22
C LEU A 22 -5.46 -10.41 -22.42
N ALA A 23 -4.52 -11.36 -22.42
CA ALA A 23 -4.67 -12.65 -21.74
C ALA A 23 -3.98 -12.71 -20.36
N ALA A 24 -2.92 -11.93 -20.14
CA ALA A 24 -2.02 -12.08 -18.99
C ALA A 24 -2.12 -10.97 -17.93
N SER A 25 -2.93 -9.93 -18.13
CA SER A 25 -3.08 -8.85 -17.15
C SER A 25 -4.42 -8.92 -16.42
N ALA A 26 -4.37 -9.28 -15.14
CA ALA A 26 -5.48 -9.02 -14.22
C ALA A 26 -5.61 -7.50 -14.06
N ARG A 27 -6.81 -6.98 -14.33
CA ARG A 27 -7.13 -5.56 -14.21
C ARG A 27 -8.33 -5.37 -13.29
N LEU A 28 -8.41 -4.20 -12.67
CA LEU A 28 -9.52 -3.80 -11.82
C LEU A 28 -9.86 -2.35 -12.15
N SER A 29 -11.10 -2.10 -12.56
CA SER A 29 -11.61 -0.73 -12.69
C SER A 29 -12.27 -0.32 -11.38
N VAL A 30 -11.75 0.72 -10.73
CA VAL A 30 -12.32 1.32 -9.53
C VAL A 30 -13.12 2.53 -9.96
N VAL A 31 -14.44 2.49 -9.78
CA VAL A 31 -15.34 3.61 -10.08
C VAL A 31 -15.58 4.40 -8.80
N GLY A 32 -15.51 5.73 -8.88
CA GLY A 32 -15.65 6.56 -7.69
C GLY A 32 -15.79 8.04 -7.94
N ARG A 33 -15.71 8.79 -6.86
CA ARG A 33 -15.66 10.26 -6.86
C ARG A 33 -14.38 10.75 -6.20
N ALA A 34 -13.67 11.66 -6.85
CA ALA A 34 -12.56 12.36 -6.23
C ALA A 34 -13.08 13.40 -5.22
N GLN A 35 -12.53 13.35 -4.01
CA GLN A 35 -12.76 14.31 -2.95
C GLN A 35 -11.43 14.98 -2.60
N ARG A 36 -11.40 16.31 -2.52
CA ARG A 36 -10.21 17.03 -2.06
C ARG A 36 -9.84 16.54 -0.66
N CYS A 37 -8.57 16.19 -0.46
CA CYS A 37 -8.09 15.63 0.80
C CYS A 37 -7.12 16.61 1.46
N ILE A 38 -7.45 17.02 2.67
CA ILE A 38 -6.61 17.85 3.55
C ILE A 38 -6.14 17.09 4.79
N ASP A 39 -6.41 15.79 4.85
CA ASP A 39 -6.04 14.93 5.96
C ASP A 39 -4.52 14.80 6.06
N VAL A 40 -3.98 15.10 7.24
CA VAL A 40 -2.54 15.12 7.50
C VAL A 40 -1.94 13.72 7.40
N ASN A 41 -2.67 12.68 7.81
CA ASN A 41 -2.20 11.30 7.72
C ASN A 41 -2.16 10.80 6.28
N ALA A 42 -3.15 11.14 5.47
CA ALA A 42 -3.16 10.85 4.03
C ALA A 42 -1.98 11.54 3.34
N ARG A 43 -1.69 12.80 3.67
CA ARG A 43 -0.51 13.52 3.16
C ARG A 43 0.79 12.84 3.58
N ARG A 44 0.92 12.48 4.85
CA ARG A 44 2.09 11.76 5.38
C ARG A 44 2.31 10.44 4.64
N ARG A 45 1.28 9.60 4.51
CA ARG A 45 1.34 8.32 3.78
C ARG A 45 1.70 8.50 2.31
N PHE A 46 1.09 9.48 1.64
CA PHE A 46 1.41 9.79 0.24
C PHE A 46 2.90 10.14 0.07
N LEU A 47 3.46 11.00 0.94
CA LEU A 47 4.86 11.40 0.85
C LEU A 47 5.84 10.31 1.28
N ALA A 48 5.42 9.40 2.17
CA ALA A 48 6.21 8.22 2.52
C ALA A 48 6.30 7.24 1.34
N ARG A 49 5.19 7.05 0.60
CA ARG A 49 5.11 6.19 -0.59
C ARG A 49 5.78 6.81 -1.82
N HIS A 50 5.75 8.14 -1.94
CA HIS A 50 6.30 8.90 -3.07
C HIS A 50 7.30 9.98 -2.60
N PRO A 51 8.53 9.61 -2.18
CA PRO A 51 9.48 10.57 -1.62
C PRO A 51 9.83 11.74 -2.55
N LYS A 52 9.86 11.52 -3.87
CA LYS A 52 10.10 12.56 -4.88
C LYS A 52 9.01 13.65 -4.86
N ALA A 53 7.81 13.34 -4.38
CA ALA A 53 6.72 14.31 -4.29
C ALA A 53 6.98 15.43 -3.28
N LYS A 54 7.87 15.23 -2.30
CA LYS A 54 8.28 16.29 -1.36
C LYS A 54 8.84 17.53 -2.06
N LEU A 55 9.35 17.40 -3.29
CA LEU A 55 9.90 18.50 -4.08
C LEU A 55 8.82 19.46 -4.60
N TYR A 56 7.57 19.02 -4.68
CA TYR A 56 6.47 19.81 -5.26
C TYR A 56 5.17 19.77 -4.44
N ALA A 57 5.10 18.97 -3.37
CA ALA A 57 3.88 18.81 -2.58
C ALA A 57 3.44 20.06 -1.80
N ASP A 58 4.32 21.06 -1.70
CA ASP A 58 4.04 22.37 -1.09
C ASP A 58 3.76 23.47 -2.13
N PHE A 59 3.77 23.14 -3.42
CA PHE A 59 3.40 24.10 -4.46
C PHE A 59 1.89 24.37 -4.43
N PRO A 60 1.46 25.61 -4.69
CA PRO A 60 0.05 26.02 -4.55
C PRO A 60 -0.88 25.32 -5.54
N ASP A 61 -0.36 24.79 -6.63
CA ASP A 61 -1.08 24.01 -7.64
C ASP A 61 -1.10 22.50 -7.34
N PHE A 62 -0.43 22.05 -6.29
CA PHE A 62 -0.47 20.66 -5.85
C PHE A 62 -1.71 20.38 -5.00
N ALA A 63 -2.35 19.25 -5.29
CA ALA A 63 -3.58 18.85 -4.65
C ALA A 63 -3.65 17.35 -4.40
N LEU A 64 -3.83 16.95 -3.14
CA LEU A 64 -4.26 15.60 -2.79
C LEU A 64 -5.77 15.45 -2.95
N TYR A 65 -6.14 14.32 -3.54
CA TYR A 65 -7.50 13.83 -3.67
C TYR A 65 -7.58 12.40 -3.14
N ARG A 66 -8.68 12.08 -2.46
CA ARG A 66 -9.06 10.72 -2.10
C ARG A 66 -10.19 10.28 -3.02
N VAL A 67 -10.17 9.03 -3.45
CA VAL A 67 -11.29 8.45 -4.20
C VAL A 67 -12.26 7.82 -3.21
N GLU A 68 -13.48 8.34 -3.16
CA GLU A 68 -14.63 7.63 -2.60
C GLU A 68 -15.01 6.52 -3.58
N VAL A 69 -14.73 5.27 -3.20
CA VAL A 69 -14.98 4.10 -4.05
C VAL A 69 -16.47 3.77 -4.04
N LEU A 70 -17.09 3.75 -5.21
CA LEU A 70 -18.51 3.45 -5.40
C LEU A 70 -18.74 2.04 -5.93
N GLY A 71 -17.79 1.48 -6.68
CA GLY A 71 -17.87 0.12 -7.20
C GLY A 71 -16.54 -0.33 -7.80
N LEU A 72 -16.34 -1.65 -7.90
CA LEU A 72 -15.15 -2.23 -8.49
C LEU A 72 -15.53 -3.27 -9.55
N HIS A 73 -14.85 -3.24 -10.69
CA HIS A 73 -15.11 -4.14 -11.82
C HIS A 73 -13.82 -4.87 -12.22
N PRO A 74 -13.68 -6.17 -11.87
CA PRO A 74 -12.55 -6.98 -12.29
C PRO A 74 -12.62 -7.23 -13.81
N ASN A 75 -11.48 -7.08 -14.45
CA ASN A 75 -11.27 -7.18 -15.88
C ASN A 75 -10.11 -8.16 -16.13
N GLY A 76 -10.40 -9.46 -16.17
CA GLY A 76 -9.42 -10.50 -16.46
C GLY A 76 -10.09 -11.81 -16.87
N GLY A 77 -9.69 -12.37 -18.02
CA GLY A 77 -9.99 -13.71 -18.56
C GLY A 77 -11.32 -14.40 -18.19
N PHE A 78 -12.21 -14.56 -19.18
CA PHE A 78 -13.38 -15.46 -19.34
C PHE A 78 -14.31 -15.86 -18.17
N ALA A 79 -14.10 -15.54 -16.89
CA ALA A 79 -14.90 -16.18 -15.82
C ALA A 79 -15.23 -15.36 -14.56
N ARG A 80 -14.91 -14.06 -14.45
CA ARG A 80 -15.34 -13.26 -13.28
C ARG A 80 -15.82 -11.87 -13.69
N ALA A 81 -16.95 -11.82 -14.38
CA ALA A 81 -17.67 -10.57 -14.63
C ALA A 81 -18.71 -10.37 -13.51
N GLY A 82 -18.52 -9.35 -12.68
CA GLY A 82 -19.45 -8.99 -11.61
C GLY A 82 -18.96 -7.74 -10.89
N GLU A 83 -19.88 -6.85 -10.51
CA GLU A 83 -19.58 -5.72 -9.64
C GLU A 83 -19.23 -6.23 -8.24
N ILE A 84 -18.11 -5.78 -7.69
CA ILE A 84 -17.71 -6.07 -6.32
C ILE A 84 -18.05 -4.86 -5.46
N ALA A 85 -18.72 -5.07 -4.33
CA ALA A 85 -19.08 -3.99 -3.43
C ALA A 85 -17.82 -3.44 -2.73
N PRO A 86 -17.73 -2.12 -2.45
CA PRO A 86 -16.58 -1.54 -1.77
C PRO A 86 -16.25 -2.22 -0.44
N GLY A 87 -17.27 -2.63 0.34
CA GLY A 87 -17.08 -3.31 1.63
C GLY A 87 -16.44 -4.70 1.56
N GLU A 88 -16.38 -5.31 0.37
CA GLU A 88 -15.71 -6.60 0.17
C GLU A 88 -14.20 -6.44 -0.13
N VAL A 89 -13.76 -5.21 -0.42
CA VAL A 89 -12.37 -4.94 -0.85
C VAL A 89 -11.67 -3.93 0.05
N LEU A 90 -12.39 -2.91 0.50
CA LEU A 90 -11.84 -1.90 1.40
C LEU A 90 -11.60 -2.51 2.76
N LEU A 91 -10.38 -2.33 3.27
CA LEU A 91 -10.00 -2.80 4.59
C LEU A 91 -10.86 -2.11 5.65
N ASP A 92 -11.64 -2.91 6.38
CA ASP A 92 -12.27 -2.47 7.61
C ASP A 92 -11.19 -2.15 8.65
N LEU A 93 -11.21 -0.93 9.19
CA LEU A 93 -10.25 -0.45 10.18
C LEU A 93 -10.84 -0.39 11.59
N SER A 94 -12.09 -0.84 11.78
CA SER A 94 -12.76 -0.81 13.08
C SER A 94 -11.95 -1.55 14.13
N GLY A 95 -11.74 -0.92 15.29
CA GLY A 95 -10.98 -1.50 16.40
C GLY A 95 -9.47 -1.54 16.19
N CYS A 96 -8.93 -0.76 15.23
CA CYS A 96 -7.50 -0.66 14.95
C CYS A 96 -6.93 0.74 15.26
N GLU A 97 -7.69 1.57 15.98
CA GLU A 97 -7.38 2.97 16.22
C GLU A 97 -6.04 3.15 16.93
N ALA A 98 -5.75 2.27 17.92
CA ALA A 98 -4.48 2.26 18.64
C ALA A 98 -3.29 1.98 17.71
N LEU A 99 -3.41 0.98 16.81
CA LEU A 99 -2.38 0.69 15.82
C LEU A 99 -2.16 1.88 14.89
N LEU A 100 -3.24 2.43 14.32
CA LEU A 100 -3.19 3.53 13.35
C LEU A 100 -2.60 4.80 13.96
N ALA A 101 -2.88 5.09 15.23
CA ALA A 101 -2.29 6.22 15.94
C ALA A 101 -0.76 6.13 16.06
N THR A 102 -0.22 4.91 16.17
CA THR A 102 1.23 4.66 16.27
C THR A 102 1.95 4.53 14.93
N GLU A 103 1.23 4.57 13.81
CA GLU A 103 1.79 4.22 12.50
C GLU A 103 2.98 5.10 12.11
N GLY A 104 2.92 6.41 12.35
CA GLY A 104 4.00 7.34 12.02
C GLY A 104 5.30 6.99 12.74
N GLU A 105 5.23 6.86 14.07
CA GLU A 105 6.36 6.52 14.94
C GLU A 105 6.91 5.13 14.62
N ALA A 106 6.04 4.15 14.37
CA ALA A 106 6.44 2.79 14.00
C ALA A 106 7.25 2.77 12.69
N LEU A 107 6.79 3.51 11.67
CA LEU A 107 7.51 3.63 10.39
C LEU A 107 8.85 4.36 10.56
N GLU A 108 8.92 5.40 11.40
CA GLU A 108 10.18 6.09 11.68
C GLU A 108 11.19 5.17 12.36
N HIS A 109 10.78 4.45 13.41
CA HIS A 109 11.63 3.49 14.12
C HIS A 109 12.12 2.36 13.19
N LEU A 110 11.22 1.78 12.38
CA LEU A 110 11.60 0.74 11.41
C LEU A 110 12.64 1.24 10.41
N ASN A 111 12.47 2.46 9.90
CA ASN A 111 13.38 3.04 8.92
C ASN A 111 14.70 3.51 9.53
N ALA A 112 14.74 3.85 10.82
CA ALA A 112 15.96 4.25 11.51
C ALA A 112 16.83 3.04 11.91
N ASP A 113 16.19 2.01 12.47
CA ASP A 113 16.92 0.97 13.21
C ASP A 113 16.89 -0.41 12.55
N HIS A 114 16.00 -0.64 11.57
CA HIS A 114 15.71 -1.99 11.04
C HIS A 114 15.91 -2.14 9.53
N ALA A 115 16.80 -1.35 8.93
CA ALA A 115 17.05 -1.36 7.49
C ALA A 115 17.40 -2.76 6.93
N GLU A 116 18.15 -3.56 7.69
CA GLU A 116 18.48 -4.94 7.32
C GLU A 116 17.23 -5.83 7.25
N ALA A 117 16.34 -5.75 8.26
CA ALA A 117 15.11 -6.52 8.28
C ALA A 117 14.19 -6.14 7.12
N LEU A 118 14.08 -4.84 6.79
CA LEU A 118 13.31 -4.36 5.64
C LEU A 118 13.85 -4.92 4.31
N ALA A 119 15.18 -4.97 4.16
CA ALA A 119 15.80 -5.57 2.98
C ALA A 119 15.57 -7.09 2.91
N LEU A 120 15.60 -7.80 4.04
CA LEU A 120 15.30 -9.22 4.10
C LEU A 120 13.82 -9.51 3.77
N TYR A 121 12.88 -8.71 4.27
CA TYR A 121 11.47 -8.84 3.89
C TYR A 121 11.28 -8.72 2.38
N ALA A 122 11.83 -7.67 1.78
CA ALA A 122 11.67 -7.43 0.37
C ALA A 122 12.29 -8.54 -0.49
N THR A 123 13.51 -8.95 -0.17
CA THR A 123 14.24 -9.91 -1.01
C THR A 123 13.83 -11.36 -0.78
N ARG A 124 13.64 -11.77 0.48
CA ARG A 124 13.36 -13.18 0.82
C ARG A 124 11.88 -13.49 0.85
N LEU A 125 11.08 -12.63 1.46
CA LEU A 125 9.65 -12.89 1.61
C LEU A 125 8.83 -12.44 0.39
N LEU A 126 9.26 -11.37 -0.30
CA LEU A 126 8.54 -10.82 -1.46
C LEU A 126 9.20 -11.11 -2.81
N GLY A 127 10.43 -11.64 -2.84
CA GLY A 127 11.15 -11.92 -4.08
C GLY A 127 11.52 -10.67 -4.88
N LEU A 128 11.57 -9.50 -4.24
CA LEU A 128 11.89 -8.22 -4.86
C LEU A 128 13.41 -8.02 -4.97
N PRO A 129 13.89 -7.14 -5.87
CA PRO A 129 15.32 -6.88 -6.01
C PRO A 129 15.95 -6.35 -4.73
N ALA A 130 17.26 -6.59 -4.58
CA ALA A 130 18.05 -5.95 -3.53
C ALA A 130 18.02 -4.43 -3.70
N GLY A 131 17.92 -3.71 -2.59
CA GLY A 131 17.74 -2.26 -2.62
C GLY A 131 17.74 -1.62 -1.24
N ARG A 132 17.62 -0.29 -1.21
CA ARG A 132 17.50 0.50 0.02
C ARG A 132 16.02 0.60 0.40
N TRP A 133 15.49 -0.51 0.89
CA TRP A 133 14.08 -0.64 1.25
C TRP A 133 13.74 0.21 2.47
N LYS A 134 12.59 0.89 2.38
CA LYS A 134 11.99 1.67 3.46
C LYS A 134 10.54 1.26 3.66
N ALA A 135 10.10 1.26 4.90
CA ALA A 135 8.68 1.14 5.23
C ALA A 135 7.97 2.45 4.89
N SER A 136 6.89 2.39 4.11
CA SER A 136 6.11 3.54 3.64
C SER A 136 4.69 3.62 4.18
N GLY A 137 4.15 2.51 4.67
CA GLY A 137 2.77 2.41 5.14
C GLY A 137 2.61 1.20 6.04
N LEU A 138 1.76 1.32 7.05
CA LEU A 138 1.42 0.23 7.95
C LEU A 138 -0.09 0.26 8.21
N ASP A 139 -0.70 -0.91 8.18
CA ASP A 139 -2.11 -1.10 8.51
C ASP A 139 -2.31 -2.49 9.14
N PRO A 140 -3.54 -2.83 9.58
CA PRO A 140 -3.82 -4.11 10.24
C PRO A 140 -3.41 -5.36 9.46
N GLU A 141 -3.32 -5.31 8.13
CA GLU A 141 -3.03 -6.48 7.31
C GLU A 141 -1.59 -6.54 6.81
N GLY A 142 -0.79 -5.47 6.96
CA GLY A 142 0.56 -5.52 6.43
C GLY A 142 1.40 -4.26 6.54
N LEU A 143 2.61 -4.38 5.99
CA LEU A 143 3.63 -3.35 5.88
C LEU A 143 3.96 -3.10 4.41
N ASP A 144 3.83 -1.86 3.96
CA ASP A 144 4.22 -1.45 2.62
C ASP A 144 5.69 -1.03 2.61
N LEU A 145 6.42 -1.50 1.60
CA LEU A 145 7.85 -1.24 1.39
C LEU A 145 8.08 -0.54 0.06
N VAL A 146 9.06 0.35 0.01
CA VAL A 146 9.50 1.03 -1.22
C VAL A 146 11.02 1.07 -1.34
N SER A 147 11.53 0.96 -2.58
CA SER A 147 12.93 1.19 -2.93
C SER A 147 13.02 1.77 -4.35
N GLY A 148 13.18 3.09 -4.45
CA GLY A 148 13.16 3.77 -5.75
C GLY A 148 11.76 3.73 -6.37
N GLU A 149 11.63 3.05 -7.52
CA GLU A 149 10.34 2.83 -8.19
C GLU A 149 9.70 1.49 -7.80
N GLU A 150 10.47 0.60 -7.16
CA GLU A 150 9.99 -0.67 -6.66
C GLU A 150 9.13 -0.48 -5.41
N ALA A 151 8.09 -1.30 -5.29
CA ALA A 151 7.25 -1.35 -4.12
C ALA A 151 6.77 -2.78 -3.87
N GLY A 152 6.58 -3.10 -2.59
CA GLY A 152 6.08 -4.39 -2.15
C GLY A 152 5.15 -4.23 -0.97
N ARG A 153 4.22 -5.16 -0.80
CA ARG A 153 3.37 -5.24 0.38
C ARG A 153 3.61 -6.56 1.08
N LEU A 154 4.12 -6.48 2.31
CA LEU A 154 4.31 -7.62 3.20
C LEU A 154 3.01 -7.86 3.96
N ILE A 155 2.28 -8.90 3.55
CA ILE A 155 1.03 -9.31 4.21
C ILE A 155 1.36 -10.03 5.52
N PHE A 156 0.74 -9.59 6.60
CA PHE A 156 0.85 -10.24 7.90
C PHE A 156 0.06 -11.56 7.93
N PRO A 157 0.52 -12.56 8.68
CA PRO A 157 -0.18 -13.84 8.80
C PRO A 157 -1.53 -13.73 9.52
N GLU A 158 -1.74 -12.64 10.27
CA GLU A 158 -2.98 -12.34 10.98
C GLU A 158 -3.23 -10.83 11.02
N ARG A 159 -4.50 -10.44 11.17
CA ARG A 159 -4.89 -9.03 11.31
C ARG A 159 -4.46 -8.48 12.67
N ILE A 160 -3.76 -7.35 12.67
CA ILE A 160 -3.23 -6.69 13.86
C ILE A 160 -4.09 -5.48 14.21
N ARG A 161 -4.48 -5.39 15.48
CA ARG A 161 -5.28 -4.27 16.02
C ARG A 161 -4.52 -3.39 17.00
N GLU A 162 -3.50 -3.96 17.63
CA GLU A 162 -2.78 -3.35 18.74
C GLU A 162 -1.27 -3.25 18.45
N PRO A 163 -0.60 -2.15 18.88
CA PRO A 163 0.85 -1.97 18.68
C PRO A 163 1.70 -3.09 19.30
N SER A 164 1.26 -3.70 20.39
CA SER A 164 1.98 -4.79 21.05
C SER A 164 2.08 -6.05 20.17
N ALA A 165 1.05 -6.33 19.37
CA ALA A 165 1.03 -7.46 18.46
C ALA A 165 1.89 -7.21 17.21
N LEU A 166 1.97 -5.96 16.73
CA LEU A 166 2.82 -5.56 15.61
C LEU A 166 4.27 -5.99 15.80
N ARG A 167 4.87 -5.66 16.95
CA ARG A 167 6.28 -5.98 17.23
C ARG A 167 6.54 -7.48 17.14
N ARG A 168 5.65 -8.30 17.69
CA ARG A 168 5.78 -9.77 17.67
C ARG A 168 5.74 -10.30 16.24
N VAL A 169 4.81 -9.81 15.42
CA VAL A 169 4.68 -10.23 14.01
C VAL A 169 5.91 -9.83 13.20
N LEU A 170 6.42 -8.61 13.37
CA LEU A 170 7.62 -8.17 12.65
C LEU A 170 8.85 -9.01 13.03
N VAL A 171 9.05 -9.32 14.32
CA VAL A 171 10.16 -10.21 14.73
C VAL A 171 10.02 -11.60 14.10
N ALA A 172 8.84 -12.21 14.14
CA ALA A 172 8.61 -13.52 13.53
C ALA A 172 8.84 -13.52 12.01
N LEU A 173 8.45 -12.45 11.32
CA LEU A 173 8.73 -12.27 9.89
C LEU A 173 10.24 -12.10 9.63
N ALA A 174 10.97 -11.43 10.52
CA ALA A 174 12.42 -11.26 10.39
C ALA A 174 13.14 -12.60 10.53
N ASP A 175 12.75 -13.40 11.52
CA ASP A 175 13.32 -14.72 11.73
C ASP A 175 13.01 -15.66 10.56
N LYS A 176 11.78 -15.61 10.02
CA LYS A 176 11.42 -16.34 8.81
C LYS A 176 12.27 -15.91 7.60
N ALA A 177 12.50 -14.62 7.43
CA ALA A 177 13.29 -14.10 6.31
C ALA A 177 14.77 -14.50 6.42
N ARG A 178 15.33 -14.52 7.64
CA ARG A 178 16.70 -15.00 7.91
C ARG A 178 16.84 -16.50 7.63
N ALA A 179 15.88 -17.31 8.08
CA ALA A 179 15.89 -18.75 7.83
C ALA A 179 15.87 -19.09 6.32
N GLN A 180 15.22 -18.26 5.49
CA GLN A 180 15.24 -18.38 4.02
C GLN A 180 16.52 -17.83 3.36
N ALA A 181 17.32 -17.05 4.10
CA ALA A 181 18.60 -16.56 3.62
C ALA A 181 19.72 -17.60 3.80
N ASP A 182 19.60 -18.42 4.84
CA ASP A 182 20.55 -19.48 5.20
C ASP A 182 20.30 -20.81 4.47
N SER A 183 19.18 -20.92 3.75
CA SER A 183 18.77 -22.07 2.93
C SER A 183 19.11 -21.89 1.45
#